data_AF-A0A7X8J706-F1
#
_entry.id   AF-A0A7X8J706-F1
#
_cell.length_a   1.000
_cell.length_b   1.000
_cell.length_c   1.000
_cell.angle_alpha   90.00
_cell.angle_beta   90.00
_cell.angle_gamma   90.00
#
_symmetry.space_group_name_H-M   'P 1'
#
loop_
_entity.id
_entity.type
_entity.pdbx_description
1 polymer ?
#
loop_
_entity_poly.entity_id
_entity_poly.type
_entity_poly.pdbx_seq_one_letter_code
_entity_poly.pdbx_strand_id
1 'polypeptide(L)'
;MLRISFFASIMLVLTACNTLPDGMPPDSPEIVDIAVKKTYSVAGAANLLSTSLIAGSIGVLSPSSRVKLQTDAGMPFREYAYEVMSAARRTVGFQISSTPDYLLEAFFTPLKDGIFEWEMSLSGSGVVLWRQGVIVDSKISD
;
A
#
# COMPACT_ATOMS: atom_id res chain seq x y z
N MET A 1 17.27 34.21 49.87
CA MET A 1 16.76 32.82 49.72
C MET A 1 16.62 32.52 48.24
N LEU A 2 17.30 31.47 47.79
CA LEU A 2 17.24 30.88 46.47
C LEU A 2 15.90 30.14 46.30
N ARG A 3 15.18 30.32 45.19
CA ARG A 3 14.43 29.23 44.50
C ARG A 3 13.91 29.69 43.14
N ILE A 4 14.44 29.00 42.14
CA ILE A 4 14.06 28.98 40.73
C ILE A 4 12.67 28.35 40.58
N SER A 5 11.86 28.85 39.65
CA SER A 5 10.94 28.01 38.85
C SER A 5 10.64 28.73 37.53
N PHE A 6 11.48 28.45 36.54
CA PHE A 6 11.18 28.63 35.13
C PHE A 6 10.08 27.62 34.77
N PHE A 7 8.86 28.09 34.50
CA PHE A 7 7.91 27.32 33.69
C PHE A 7 7.66 28.09 32.41
N ALA A 8 8.42 27.71 31.39
CA ALA A 8 8.16 28.04 30.01
C ALA A 8 6.86 27.33 29.60
N SER A 9 5.74 28.04 29.63
CA SER A 9 4.52 27.60 28.96
C SER A 9 4.69 27.84 27.46
N ILE A 10 5.32 26.87 26.79
CA ILE A 10 5.24 26.71 25.34
C ILE A 10 3.78 26.40 25.03
N MET A 11 3.04 27.43 24.65
CA MET A 11 1.69 27.31 24.13
C MET A 11 1.82 26.84 22.67
N LEU A 12 1.84 25.52 22.49
CA LEU A 12 1.81 24.88 21.17
C LEU A 12 0.41 25.08 20.58
N VAL A 13 0.37 26.00 19.63
CA VAL A 13 -0.76 26.28 18.74
C VAL A 13 -1.08 25.01 17.93
N LEU A 14 -2.01 24.22 18.43
CA LEU A 14 -2.69 23.15 17.70
C LEU A 14 -3.80 23.77 16.85
N THR A 15 -3.44 24.42 15.75
CA THR A 15 -4.40 24.87 14.73
C THR A 15 -3.95 24.35 13.37
N ALA A 16 -4.23 23.08 13.10
CA ALA A 16 -4.48 22.52 11.76
C ALA A 16 -4.84 21.02 11.84
N CYS A 17 -5.81 20.65 12.68
CA CYS A 17 -6.63 19.48 12.33
C CYS A 17 -7.69 20.01 11.36
N ASN A 18 -7.35 20.03 10.07
CA ASN A 18 -8.37 20.18 9.03
C ASN A 18 -9.30 18.99 9.19
N THR A 19 -10.51 19.33 9.62
CA THR A 19 -11.74 18.54 9.62
C THR A 19 -11.72 17.48 8.53
N LEU A 20 -11.68 16.21 8.95
CA LEU A 20 -12.28 15.14 8.16
C LEU A 20 -13.74 15.57 7.89
N PRO A 21 -14.22 15.55 6.64
CA PRO A 21 -15.57 15.98 6.34
C PRO A 21 -16.57 15.13 7.14
N ASP A 22 -17.51 15.79 7.82
CA ASP A 22 -18.63 15.13 8.49
C ASP A 22 -19.50 14.43 7.43
N GLY A 23 -19.32 13.12 7.33
CA GLY A 23 -20.11 12.22 6.51
C GLY A 23 -19.89 10.80 7.03
N MET A 24 -20.95 9.99 7.06
CA MET A 24 -20.77 8.56 7.30
C MET A 24 -19.79 8.02 6.24
N PRO A 25 -18.80 7.19 6.61
CA PRO A 25 -18.00 6.50 5.62
C PRO A 25 -18.94 5.75 4.67
N PRO A 26 -18.67 5.75 3.35
CA PRO A 26 -19.54 5.10 2.39
C PRO A 26 -19.79 3.64 2.77
N ASP A 27 -21.02 3.16 2.55
CA ASP A 27 -21.46 1.81 2.93
C ASP A 27 -20.71 0.68 2.21
N SER A 28 -19.96 1.00 1.15
CA SER A 28 -19.07 0.10 0.45
C SER A 28 -17.64 0.66 0.41
N PRO A 29 -16.60 -0.20 0.42
CA PRO A 29 -15.27 0.22 0.02
C PRO A 29 -15.35 0.64 -1.45
N GLU A 30 -15.54 1.93 -1.68
CA GLU A 30 -15.55 2.51 -3.01
C GLU A 30 -14.15 2.27 -3.59
N ILE A 31 -14.06 1.43 -4.63
CA ILE A 31 -12.82 1.25 -5.38
C ILE A 31 -12.56 2.59 -6.07
N VAL A 32 -11.67 3.40 -5.51
CA VAL A 32 -11.32 4.71 -6.05
C VAL A 32 -10.63 4.49 -7.40
N ASP A 33 -11.33 4.82 -8.49
CA ASP A 33 -10.78 4.80 -9.84
C ASP A 33 -9.78 5.96 -9.98
N ILE A 34 -8.47 5.65 -9.99
CA ILE A 34 -7.41 6.66 -10.14
C ILE A 34 -7.28 7.03 -11.62
N ALA A 35 -7.98 8.10 -12.02
CA ALA A 35 -8.17 8.52 -13.41
C ALA A 35 -6.93 9.04 -14.16
N VAL A 36 -5.71 8.96 -13.62
CA VAL A 36 -4.47 9.25 -14.37
C VAL A 36 -3.35 8.35 -13.86
N LYS A 37 -3.01 7.29 -14.59
CA LYS A 37 -1.85 6.46 -14.25
C LYS A 37 -0.57 7.25 -14.54
N LYS A 38 -0.05 7.95 -13.52
CA LYS A 38 1.30 8.51 -13.55
C LYS A 38 2.28 7.36 -13.81
N THR A 39 3.25 7.58 -14.71
CA THR A 39 4.32 6.62 -14.99
C THR A 39 5.41 6.74 -13.92
N TYR A 40 5.87 5.60 -13.42
CA TYR A 40 6.93 5.50 -12.41
C TYR A 40 8.11 4.67 -12.95
N SER A 41 9.29 4.86 -12.36
CA SER A 41 10.35 3.85 -12.38
C SER A 41 9.88 2.58 -11.67
N VAL A 42 10.62 1.48 -11.83
CA VAL A 42 10.31 0.22 -11.15
C VAL A 42 10.34 0.37 -9.62
N ALA A 43 11.39 0.98 -9.07
CA ALA A 43 11.52 1.15 -7.62
C ALA A 43 10.54 2.20 -7.09
N GLY A 44 10.26 3.27 -7.85
CA GLY A 44 9.19 4.21 -7.54
C GLY A 44 7.81 3.55 -7.46
N ALA A 45 7.51 2.65 -8.40
CA ALA A 45 6.28 1.86 -8.40
C ALA A 45 6.20 0.91 -7.20
N ALA A 46 7.28 0.17 -6.91
CA ALA A 46 7.34 -0.73 -5.77
C ALA A 46 7.14 0.01 -4.44
N ASN A 47 7.74 1.20 -4.27
CA ASN A 47 7.56 2.02 -3.08
C ASN A 47 6.11 2.52 -2.92
N LEU A 48 5.50 2.99 -4.02
CA LEU A 48 4.11 3.45 -4.01
C LEU A 48 3.16 2.30 -3.66
N LEU A 49 3.29 1.15 -4.33
CA LEU A 49 2.45 -0.02 -4.09
C LEU A 49 2.65 -0.57 -2.68
N SER A 50 3.87 -0.56 -2.16
CA SER A 50 4.15 -0.94 -0.75
C SER A 50 3.42 -0.04 0.23
N THR A 51 3.57 1.28 0.07
CA THR A 51 2.96 2.27 0.96
C THR A 51 1.43 2.18 0.93
N SER A 52 0.87 2.04 -0.27
CA SER A 52 -0.57 1.92 -0.45
C SER A 52 -1.12 0.59 0.07
N LEU A 53 -0.44 -0.53 -0.17
CA LEU A 53 -0.83 -1.82 0.39
C LEU A 53 -0.80 -1.79 1.92
N ILE A 54 0.22 -1.17 2.52
CA ILE A 54 0.27 -0.97 3.97
C ILE A 54 -0.96 -0.21 4.44
N ALA A 55 -1.26 0.93 3.83
CA ALA A 55 -2.43 1.75 4.20
C ALA A 55 -3.75 0.97 4.04
N GLY A 56 -3.93 0.28 2.92
CA GLY A 56 -5.12 -0.55 2.65
C GLY A 56 -5.23 -1.79 3.53
N SER A 57 -4.15 -2.21 4.18
CA SER A 57 -4.14 -3.36 5.08
C SER A 57 -4.46 -3.00 6.54
N ILE A 58 -4.38 -1.73 6.93
CA ILE A 58 -4.68 -1.29 8.29
C ILE A 58 -6.17 -1.52 8.59
N GLY A 59 -6.47 -2.21 9.69
CA GLY A 59 -7.84 -2.57 10.09
C GLY A 59 -8.44 -3.75 9.32
N VAL A 60 -7.78 -4.22 8.25
CA VAL A 60 -8.18 -5.38 7.45
C VAL A 60 -7.34 -6.61 7.82
N LEU A 61 -6.02 -6.44 7.89
CA LEU A 61 -5.07 -7.49 8.21
C LEU A 61 -4.55 -7.36 9.64
N SER A 62 -4.15 -8.51 10.20
CA SER A 62 -3.62 -8.65 11.55
C SER A 62 -2.39 -9.57 11.56
N PRO A 63 -1.64 -9.65 12.66
CA PRO A 63 -0.51 -10.59 12.78
C PRO A 63 -0.88 -12.08 12.65
N SER A 64 -2.15 -12.42 12.86
CA SER A 64 -2.67 -13.79 12.64
C SER A 64 -3.19 -14.03 11.22
N SER A 65 -3.38 -12.99 10.42
CA SER A 65 -3.87 -13.13 9.04
C SER A 65 -2.85 -13.89 8.20
N ARG A 66 -3.30 -14.87 7.42
CA ARG A 66 -2.45 -15.63 6.50
C ARG A 66 -2.65 -15.13 5.07
N VAL A 67 -1.58 -14.64 4.47
CA VAL A 67 -1.58 -14.06 3.13
C VAL A 67 -0.74 -14.94 2.19
N LYS A 68 -1.14 -15.03 0.93
CA LYS A 68 -0.33 -15.63 -0.13
C LYS A 68 -0.22 -14.68 -1.31
N LEU A 69 1.00 -14.45 -1.78
CA LEU A 69 1.21 -13.81 -3.08
C LEU A 69 0.89 -14.80 -4.20
N GLN A 70 0.05 -14.40 -5.14
CA GLN A 70 -0.27 -15.11 -6.36
C GLN A 70 0.11 -14.25 -7.55
N THR A 71 1.02 -14.75 -8.37
CA THR A 71 1.45 -14.10 -9.61
C THR A 71 1.95 -15.16 -10.58
N ASP A 72 1.64 -14.99 -11.86
CA ASP A 72 2.16 -15.80 -12.96
C ASP A 72 3.46 -15.23 -13.55
N ALA A 73 3.86 -14.03 -13.13
CA ALA A 73 5.01 -13.32 -13.67
C ALA A 73 6.33 -14.08 -13.45
N GLY A 74 7.22 -13.99 -14.44
CA GLY A 74 8.60 -14.46 -14.36
C GLY A 74 9.51 -13.47 -13.61
N MET A 75 10.79 -13.81 -13.56
CA MET A 75 11.84 -12.89 -13.10
C MET A 75 12.04 -11.75 -14.12
N PRO A 76 12.31 -10.50 -13.68
CA PRO A 76 12.44 -10.03 -12.30
C PRO A 76 11.11 -9.58 -11.65
N PHE A 77 10.02 -9.47 -12.42
CA PHE A 77 8.74 -8.91 -11.94
C PHE A 77 8.17 -9.61 -10.70
N ARG A 78 8.35 -10.93 -10.62
CA ARG A 78 8.01 -11.71 -9.44
C ARG A 78 8.70 -11.19 -8.17
N GLU A 79 9.97 -10.82 -8.25
CA GLU A 79 10.72 -10.30 -7.09
C GLU A 79 10.16 -8.96 -6.64
N TYR A 80 9.82 -8.05 -7.56
CA TYR A 80 9.20 -6.78 -7.21
C TYR A 80 7.88 -6.97 -6.46
N ALA A 81 7.05 -7.92 -6.89
CA ALA A 81 5.82 -8.26 -6.16
C ALA A 81 6.10 -8.82 -4.76
N TYR A 82 7.14 -9.65 -4.60
CA TYR A 82 7.59 -10.12 -3.29
C TYR A 82 8.13 -8.99 -2.40
N GLU A 83 8.85 -8.02 -2.97
CA GLU A 83 9.36 -6.86 -2.24
C GLU A 83 8.20 -6.05 -1.65
N VAL A 84 7.17 -5.77 -2.46
CA VAL A 84 5.95 -5.09 -2.02
C VAL A 84 5.26 -5.85 -0.88
N MET A 85 5.03 -7.16 -1.05
CA MET A 85 4.43 -7.97 0.01
C MET A 85 5.31 -7.99 1.28
N SER A 86 6.63 -8.08 1.13
CA SER A 86 7.58 -8.14 2.24
C SER A 86 7.59 -6.83 3.03
N ALA A 87 7.52 -5.68 2.36
CA ALA A 87 7.40 -4.37 3.01
C ALA A 87 6.09 -4.27 3.81
N ALA A 88 4.96 -4.68 3.23
CA ALA A 88 3.68 -4.70 3.92
C ALA A 88 3.68 -5.66 5.11
N ARG A 89 4.24 -6.87 4.94
CA ARG A 89 4.40 -7.85 6.01
C ARG A 89 5.19 -7.31 7.19
N ARG A 90 6.33 -6.66 6.94
CA ARG A 90 7.18 -6.11 8.01
C ARG A 90 6.44 -5.05 8.85
N THR A 91 5.52 -4.32 8.22
CA THR A 91 4.80 -3.21 8.86
C THR A 91 3.53 -3.67 9.55
N VAL A 92 2.74 -4.53 8.91
CA VAL A 92 1.42 -4.98 9.40
C VAL A 92 1.51 -6.28 10.21
N GLY A 93 2.54 -7.10 9.97
CA GLY A 93 2.85 -8.29 10.76
C GLY A 93 2.17 -9.59 10.33
N PHE A 94 1.43 -9.61 9.22
CA PHE A 94 0.73 -10.83 8.75
C PHE A 94 1.69 -11.99 8.38
N GLN A 95 1.16 -13.21 8.33
CA GLN A 95 1.90 -14.42 8.03
C GLN A 95 1.84 -14.76 6.53
N ILE A 96 2.89 -15.38 6.00
CA ILE A 96 2.86 -15.95 4.64
C ILE A 96 2.51 -17.44 4.76
N SER A 97 1.49 -17.89 4.04
CA SER A 97 1.00 -19.27 4.14
C SER A 97 0.62 -19.85 2.78
N SER A 98 0.81 -21.17 2.62
CA SER A 98 0.26 -21.93 1.49
C SER A 98 -1.25 -22.20 1.64
N THR A 99 -1.79 -22.05 2.86
CA THR A 99 -3.23 -22.07 3.18
C THR A 99 -3.66 -20.67 3.65
N PRO A 100 -3.89 -19.74 2.71
CA PRO A 100 -4.16 -18.34 3.05
C PRO A 100 -5.62 -18.08 3.42
N ASP A 101 -5.84 -17.06 4.24
CA ASP A 101 -7.13 -16.39 4.44
C ASP A 101 -7.34 -15.28 3.38
N TYR A 102 -6.23 -14.69 2.91
CA TYR A 102 -6.21 -13.60 1.94
C TYR A 102 -5.25 -13.88 0.77
N LEU A 103 -5.65 -13.50 -0.43
CA LEU A 103 -4.83 -13.58 -1.63
C LEU A 103 -4.37 -12.18 -2.02
N LEU A 104 -3.06 -12.00 -2.14
CA LEU A 104 -2.46 -10.83 -2.76
C LEU A 104 -2.10 -11.22 -4.19
N GLU A 105 -2.81 -10.68 -5.17
CA GLU A 105 -2.56 -10.95 -6.58
C GLU A 105 -1.70 -9.84 -7.18
N ALA A 106 -0.80 -10.20 -8.08
CA ALA A 106 0.03 -9.25 -8.83
C ALA A 106 0.06 -9.61 -10.31
N PHE A 107 -0.34 -8.67 -11.14
CA PHE A 107 -0.43 -8.79 -12.59
C PHE A 107 0.48 -7.76 -13.27
N PHE A 108 1.17 -8.20 -14.30
CA PHE A 108 2.09 -7.37 -15.08
C PHE A 108 1.68 -7.48 -16.55
N THR A 109 1.06 -6.43 -17.08
CA THR A 109 0.57 -6.39 -18.46
C THR A 109 1.51 -5.54 -19.31
N PRO A 110 2.25 -6.14 -20.26
CA PRO A 110 3.09 -5.37 -21.19
C PRO A 110 2.24 -4.41 -22.03
N LEU A 111 2.70 -3.17 -22.19
CA LEU A 111 2.02 -2.16 -23.02
C LEU A 111 2.83 -1.83 -24.28
N LYS A 112 4.11 -1.51 -24.10
CA LYS A 112 5.07 -1.24 -25.19
C LYS A 112 6.51 -1.37 -24.67
N ASP A 113 7.50 -1.23 -25.54
CA ASP A 113 8.91 -1.46 -25.23
C ASP A 113 9.42 -0.80 -23.92
N GLY A 114 9.60 -1.62 -22.88
CA GLY A 114 10.03 -1.22 -21.54
C GLY A 114 8.91 -0.69 -20.63
N ILE A 115 7.68 -0.57 -21.12
CA ILE A 115 6.54 -0.02 -20.39
C ILE A 115 5.49 -1.10 -20.16
N PHE A 116 5.07 -1.24 -18.91
CA PHE A 116 4.06 -2.21 -18.50
C PHE A 116 3.14 -1.59 -17.46
N GLU A 117 1.94 -2.13 -17.37
CA GLU A 117 1.05 -1.91 -16.24
C GLU A 117 1.34 -2.95 -15.16
N TRP A 118 1.51 -2.49 -13.93
CA TRP A 118 1.59 -3.34 -12.75
C TRP A 118 0.37 -3.08 -11.88
N GLU A 119 -0.49 -4.08 -11.76
CA GLU A 119 -1.63 -4.09 -10.85
C GLU A 119 -1.40 -5.06 -9.70
N MET A 120 -1.78 -4.65 -8.49
CA MET A 120 -1.90 -5.55 -7.35
C MET A 120 -3.27 -5.42 -6.69
N SER A 121 -3.77 -6.52 -6.14
CA SER A 121 -5.01 -6.53 -5.37
C SER A 121 -4.95 -7.49 -4.20
N LEU A 122 -5.55 -7.09 -3.08
CA LEU A 122 -5.75 -7.93 -1.91
C LEU A 122 -7.22 -8.34 -1.86
N SER A 123 -7.47 -9.64 -1.78
CA SER A 123 -8.82 -10.20 -1.63
C SER A 123 -8.91 -11.12 -0.42
N GLY A 124 -10.09 -11.17 0.19
CA GLY A 124 -10.43 -12.06 1.31
C GLY A 124 -11.87 -12.54 1.15
N SER A 125 -12.11 -13.84 1.36
CA SER A 125 -13.46 -14.44 1.20
C SER A 125 -14.16 -14.11 -0.13
N GLY A 126 -13.39 -13.95 -1.21
CA GLY A 126 -13.91 -13.62 -2.55
C GLY A 126 -14.22 -12.14 -2.79
N VAL A 127 -13.97 -11.26 -1.82
CA VAL A 127 -14.16 -9.80 -1.94
C VAL A 127 -12.81 -9.11 -2.12
N VAL A 128 -12.74 -8.15 -3.05
CA VAL A 128 -11.56 -7.28 -3.21
C VAL A 128 -11.60 -6.22 -2.11
N LEU A 129 -10.54 -6.18 -1.30
CA LEU A 129 -10.41 -5.28 -0.14
C LEU A 129 -9.51 -4.09 -0.45
N TRP A 130 -8.57 -4.27 -1.37
CA TRP A 130 -7.68 -3.23 -1.87
C TRP A 130 -7.24 -3.57 -3.29
N ARG A 131 -7.07 -2.55 -4.14
CA ARG A 131 -6.51 -2.68 -5.48
C ARG A 131 -5.78 -1.40 -5.85
N GLN A 132 -4.65 -1.54 -6.51
CA GLN A 132 -3.98 -0.43 -7.16
C GLN A 132 -3.22 -0.87 -8.41
N GLY A 133 -3.35 -0.08 -9.47
CA GLY A 133 -2.56 -0.20 -10.70
C GLY A 133 -1.70 1.02 -10.96
N VAL A 134 -0.52 0.81 -11.55
CA VAL A 134 0.42 1.85 -11.97
C VAL A 134 1.01 1.54 -13.34
N ILE A 135 1.43 2.59 -14.06
CA ILE A 135 2.25 2.42 -15.27
C ILE A 135 3.71 2.50 -14.84
N VAL A 136 4.49 1.54 -15.30
CA VAL A 136 5.92 1.46 -15.03
C VAL A 136 6.67 1.59 -16.34
N ASP A 137 7.72 2.40 -16.34
CA ASP A 137 8.70 2.44 -17.41
C ASP A 137 10.04 1.96 -16.85
N SER A 138 10.48 0.78 -17.29
CA SER A 138 11.71 0.13 -16.83
C SER A 138 12.98 0.86 -17.27
N LYS A 139 12.86 1.85 -18.15
CA LYS A 139 13.99 2.67 -18.63
C LYS A 139 14.19 3.93 -17.78
N ILE A 140 13.25 4.27 -16.91
CA ILE A 140 13.41 5.36 -15.95
C ILE A 140 14.28 4.86 -14.80
N SER A 141 15.44 5.48 -14.61
CA SER A 141 16.30 5.31 -13.43
C SER A 141 15.89 6.28 -12.32
N ASP A 142 15.98 5.83 -11.07
CA ASP A 142 15.82 6.67 -9.88
C ASP A 142 17.06 7.52 -9.58
#